data_AF-M7D8Z4-F1
#
_entry.id   AF-M7D8Z4-F1
#
_cell.length_a   1.000
_cell.length_b   1.000
_cell.length_c   1.000
_cell.angle_alpha   90.00
_cell.angle_beta   90.00
_cell.angle_gamma   90.00
#
_symmetry.space_group_name_H-M   'P 1'
#
loop_
_entity.id
_entity.type
_entity.pdbx_description
1 polymer ?
#
loop_
_entity_poly.entity_id
_entity_poly.type
_entity_poly.pdbx_seq_one_letter_code
_entity_poly.pdbx_strand_id
1 'polypeptide(L)'
;MTLQHVTRTVAATLLLWASASHAENIDVLMSQVFPQNKITYIGYESVERQDIPVSASIDRKYLIVDFRFAAGEPPTEQLQANVHKACMTLLKDRELIRHLSESGYDMVSIAFDRRSQFDCL
;
A
#
# COMPACT_ATOMS: atom_id res chain seq x y z
N MET A 1 9.23 -51.16 -51.50
CA MET A 1 10.06 -50.04 -51.02
C MET A 1 9.50 -49.59 -49.69
N THR A 2 10.26 -49.81 -48.63
CA THR A 2 10.03 -49.30 -47.28
C THR A 2 10.30 -47.80 -47.23
N LEU A 3 9.38 -47.00 -46.69
CA LEU A 3 9.73 -45.67 -46.18
C LEU A 3 8.94 -45.38 -44.91
N GLN A 4 9.58 -45.67 -43.78
CA GLN A 4 9.20 -45.24 -42.45
C GLN A 4 9.41 -43.72 -42.38
N HIS A 5 8.35 -42.96 -42.08
CA HIS A 5 8.50 -41.57 -41.65
C HIS A 5 8.34 -41.52 -40.13
N VAL A 6 9.49 -41.49 -39.47
CA VAL A 6 9.67 -41.17 -38.06
C VAL A 6 9.91 -39.65 -37.95
N THR A 7 9.60 -39.11 -36.77
CA THR A 7 9.96 -37.79 -36.21
C THR A 7 8.89 -36.69 -36.36
N ARG A 8 8.60 -35.87 -35.36
CA ARG A 8 9.04 -35.74 -33.94
C ARG A 8 8.02 -34.79 -33.31
N THR A 9 7.32 -35.22 -32.27
CA THR A 9 6.50 -34.33 -31.43
C THR A 9 7.44 -33.42 -30.63
N VAL A 10 7.51 -32.13 -30.99
CA VAL A 10 8.19 -31.12 -30.18
C VAL A 10 7.21 -30.66 -29.11
N ALA A 11 7.29 -31.24 -27.91
CA ALA A 11 6.62 -30.73 -26.73
C ALA A 11 7.45 -29.55 -26.19
N ALA A 12 7.07 -28.32 -26.55
CA ALA A 12 7.64 -27.12 -25.94
C ALA A 12 7.04 -26.93 -24.54
N THR A 13 7.70 -27.45 -23.51
CA THR A 13 7.42 -27.11 -22.11
C THR A 13 7.87 -25.67 -21.86
N LEU A 14 6.94 -24.73 -21.99
CA LEU A 14 7.09 -23.37 -21.47
C LEU A 14 7.08 -23.45 -19.94
N LEU A 15 8.26 -23.40 -19.34
CA LEU A 15 8.42 -23.16 -17.91
C LEU A 15 7.95 -21.73 -17.62
N LEU A 16 6.74 -21.58 -17.07
CA LEU A 16 6.31 -20.33 -16.48
C LEU A 16 7.25 -20.03 -15.30
N TRP A 17 8.22 -19.13 -15.51
CA TRP A 17 8.81 -18.38 -14.42
C TRP A 17 7.73 -17.45 -13.87
N ALA A 18 6.98 -17.96 -12.90
CA ALA A 18 6.23 -17.10 -12.01
C ALA A 18 7.25 -16.33 -11.18
N SER A 19 7.49 -15.07 -11.54
CA SER A 19 8.14 -14.12 -10.65
C SER A 19 7.36 -14.15 -9.34
N ALA A 20 7.96 -14.65 -8.26
CA ALA A 20 7.39 -14.53 -6.95
C ALA A 20 7.34 -13.02 -6.64
N SER A 21 6.18 -12.41 -6.83
CA SER A 21 5.92 -11.06 -6.37
C SER A 21 6.02 -11.13 -4.84
N HIS A 22 7.11 -10.62 -4.27
CA HIS A 22 7.18 -10.35 -2.84
C HIS A 22 6.18 -9.23 -2.54
N ALA A 23 4.93 -9.60 -2.31
CA ALA A 23 3.96 -8.74 -1.66
C ALA A 23 4.38 -8.67 -0.19
N GLU A 24 5.23 -7.70 0.16
CA GLU A 24 5.44 -7.37 1.56
C GLU A 24 4.09 -6.94 2.17
N ASN A 25 3.81 -7.46 3.37
CA ASN A 25 2.55 -7.20 4.05
C ASN A 25 2.57 -5.78 4.62
N ILE A 26 1.72 -4.89 4.08
CA ILE A 26 1.66 -3.47 4.48
C ILE A 26 1.31 -3.33 5.97
N ASP A 27 0.51 -4.23 6.56
CA ASP A 27 0.24 -4.19 8.01
C ASP A 27 1.53 -4.37 8.83
N VAL A 28 2.44 -5.25 8.39
CA VAL A 28 3.74 -5.44 9.05
C VAL A 28 4.56 -4.16 8.97
N LEU A 29 4.64 -3.53 7.79
CA LEU A 29 5.35 -2.26 7.62
C LEU A 29 4.75 -1.17 8.52
N MET A 30 3.42 -1.03 8.56
CA MET A 30 2.74 -0.01 9.36
C MET A 30 2.88 -0.26 10.86
N SER A 31 2.87 -1.52 11.30
CA SER A 31 3.01 -1.86 12.72
C SER A 31 4.37 -1.44 13.31
N GLN A 32 5.42 -1.38 12.48
CA GLN A 32 6.76 -0.97 12.90
C GLN A 32 6.87 0.55 13.08
N VAL A 33 6.09 1.32 12.33
CA VAL A 33 6.13 2.79 12.32
C VAL A 33 5.44 3.41 13.54
N PHE A 34 4.49 2.68 14.16
CA PHE A 34 3.63 3.22 15.24
C PHE A 34 3.72 2.41 16.55
N PRO A 35 4.69 2.70 17.43
CA PRO A 35 4.73 2.10 18.77
C PRO A 35 3.52 2.51 19.63
N GLN A 36 2.95 1.51 20.33
CA GLN A 36 1.64 1.56 20.98
C GLN A 36 1.59 2.40 22.26
N ASN A 37 1.26 3.70 22.18
CA ASN A 37 1.15 4.49 23.42
C ASN A 37 0.06 5.59 23.45
N LYS A 38 -0.57 5.95 22.32
CA LYS A 38 -1.68 6.96 22.29
C LYS A 38 -2.72 6.76 21.18
N ILE A 39 -2.26 6.34 20.00
CA ILE A 39 -3.07 6.00 18.84
C ILE A 39 -2.72 4.58 18.42
N THR A 40 -3.73 3.79 18.11
CA THR A 40 -3.57 2.38 17.74
C THR A 40 -3.83 2.24 16.26
N TYR A 41 -2.88 1.66 15.54
CA TYR A 41 -3.06 1.23 14.16
C TYR A 41 -4.15 0.15 14.10
N ILE A 42 -5.13 0.33 13.23
CA ILE A 42 -6.24 -0.62 13.02
C ILE A 42 -6.08 -1.41 11.73
N GLY A 43 -5.57 -0.76 10.69
CA GLY A 43 -5.47 -1.34 9.36
C GLY A 43 -5.28 -0.26 8.30
N TYR A 44 -5.38 -0.67 7.05
CA TYR A 44 -5.29 0.24 5.90
C TYR A 44 -6.32 -0.11 4.83
N GLU A 45 -6.60 0.86 3.96
CA GLU A 45 -7.40 0.69 2.76
C GLU A 45 -6.61 1.22 1.56
N SER A 46 -6.56 0.42 0.49
CA SER A 46 -6.02 0.83 -0.80
C SER A 46 -7.17 1.32 -1.67
N VAL A 47 -7.17 2.60 -2.03
CA VAL A 47 -8.23 3.19 -2.83
C VAL A 47 -7.73 3.51 -4.22
N GLU A 48 -8.43 3.01 -5.23
CA GLU A 48 -8.17 3.36 -6.64
C GLU A 48 -8.84 4.68 -7.02
N ARG A 49 -8.08 5.54 -7.68
CA ARG A 49 -8.48 6.83 -8.21
C ARG A 49 -9.08 6.69 -9.60
N GLN A 50 -10.41 6.63 -9.63
CA GLN A 50 -11.16 6.55 -10.88
C GLN A 50 -11.16 7.88 -11.67
N ASP A 51 -10.90 8.99 -10.99
CA ASP A 51 -10.84 10.35 -11.55
C ASP A 51 -9.60 10.59 -12.42
N ILE A 52 -8.53 9.83 -12.21
CA ILE A 52 -7.34 9.87 -13.07
C ILE A 52 -7.56 8.98 -14.30
N PRO A 53 -7.35 9.45 -15.54
CA PRO A 53 -7.41 8.62 -16.74
C PRO A 53 -6.41 7.45 -16.69
N VAL A 54 -6.80 6.29 -17.22
CA VAL A 54 -5.93 5.10 -17.30
C VAL A 54 -4.63 5.37 -18.07
N SER A 55 -4.65 6.34 -18.99
CA SER A 55 -3.49 6.75 -19.79
C SER A 55 -2.52 7.68 -19.07
N ALA A 56 -2.83 8.14 -17.86
CA ALA A 56 -1.94 9.01 -17.10
C ALA A 56 -0.71 8.22 -16.64
N SER A 57 0.46 8.89 -16.62
CA SER A 57 1.73 8.30 -16.17
C SER A 57 1.88 8.27 -14.64
N ILE A 58 0.82 8.59 -13.91
CA ILE A 58 0.80 8.60 -12.44
C ILE A 58 0.04 7.37 -11.97
N ASP A 59 0.53 6.76 -10.89
CA ASP A 59 -0.14 5.62 -10.31
C ASP A 59 -1.48 6.05 -9.70
N ARG A 60 -2.49 5.19 -9.83
CA ARG A 60 -3.90 5.54 -9.60
C ARG A 60 -4.39 5.06 -8.25
N LYS A 61 -3.57 5.04 -7.20
CA LYS A 61 -4.05 4.63 -5.88
C LYS A 61 -3.40 5.38 -4.75
N TYR A 62 -4.18 5.61 -3.71
CA TYR A 62 -3.72 6.17 -2.44
C TYR A 62 -4.03 5.21 -1.31
N LEU A 63 -3.23 5.30 -0.24
CA LEU A 63 -3.35 4.47 0.93
C LEU A 63 -4.00 5.26 2.07
N ILE A 64 -5.11 4.78 2.61
CA ILE A 64 -5.69 5.30 3.86
C ILE A 64 -5.21 4.43 5.01
N VAL A 65 -4.59 5.03 6.02
CA VAL A 65 -4.14 4.33 7.23
C VAL A 65 -5.07 4.70 8.38
N ASP A 66 -5.73 3.70 8.98
CA ASP A 66 -6.73 3.89 10.02
C ASP A 66 -6.12 3.77 11.41
N PHE A 67 -6.37 4.78 12.24
CA PHE A 67 -5.98 4.84 13.64
C PHE A 67 -7.20 5.03 14.55
N ARG A 68 -7.08 4.54 15.78
CA ARG A 68 -8.07 4.81 16.84
C ARG A 68 -7.41 5.36 18.08
N PHE A 69 -8.07 6.33 18.70
CA PHE A 69 -7.69 6.82 20.02
C PHE A 69 -8.19 5.86 21.09
N ALA A 70 -7.33 5.54 22.05
CA ALA A 70 -7.68 4.64 23.15
C ALA A 70 -8.73 5.23 24.11
N ALA A 71 -8.80 6.56 24.24
CA ALA A 71 -9.63 7.27 25.22
C ALA A 71 -10.75 8.13 24.59
N GLY A 72 -11.12 7.84 23.33
CA GLY A 72 -12.06 8.67 22.56
C GLY A 72 -11.38 9.81 21.80
N GLU A 73 -12.17 10.52 20.98
CA GLU A 73 -11.66 11.55 20.07
C GLU A 73 -11.14 12.78 20.85
N PRO A 74 -9.92 13.26 20.57
CA PRO A 74 -9.35 14.42 21.23
C PRO A 74 -9.97 15.72 20.71
N PRO A 75 -9.77 16.85 21.42
CA PRO A 75 -10.13 18.17 20.90
C PRO A 75 -9.47 18.45 19.54
N THR A 76 -10.11 19.27 18.70
CA THR A 76 -9.70 19.55 17.31
C THR A 76 -8.23 19.99 17.17
N GLU A 77 -7.73 20.84 18.06
CA GLU A 77 -6.32 21.28 18.03
C GLU A 77 -5.35 20.11 18.22
N GLN A 78 -5.68 19.19 19.12
CA GLN A 78 -4.88 18.02 19.40
C GLN A 78 -5.04 16.97 18.30
N LEU A 79 -6.21 16.89 17.64
CA LEU A 79 -6.41 16.09 16.43
C LEU A 79 -5.43 16.51 15.33
N GLN A 80 -5.33 17.81 15.03
CA GLN A 80 -4.38 18.32 14.02
C GLN A 80 -2.92 18.01 14.37
N ALA A 81 -2.54 18.14 15.64
CA ALA A 81 -1.21 17.75 16.09
C ALA A 81 -0.95 16.24 15.92
N ASN A 82 -1.96 15.40 16.15
CA ASN A 82 -1.86 13.95 15.95
C ASN A 82 -1.80 13.58 14.47
N VAL A 83 -2.58 14.24 13.60
CA VAL A 83 -2.50 14.13 12.14
C VAL A 83 -1.09 14.46 11.69
N HIS A 84 -0.60 15.65 12.02
CA HIS A 84 0.73 16.09 11.64
C HIS A 84 1.81 15.12 12.12
N LYS A 85 1.73 14.67 13.38
CA LYS A 85 2.68 13.69 13.92
C LYS A 85 2.66 12.39 13.14
N ALA A 86 1.49 11.80 12.89
CA ALA A 86 1.37 10.54 12.18
C ALA A 86 1.85 10.65 10.72
N CYS A 87 1.46 11.70 10.01
CA CYS A 87 1.97 11.99 8.66
C CYS A 87 3.48 12.15 8.65
N MET A 88 4.05 12.94 9.58
CA MET A 88 5.50 13.11 9.64
C MET A 88 6.23 11.84 10.03
N THR A 89 5.63 10.95 10.82
CA THR A 89 6.22 9.64 11.13
C THR A 89 6.26 8.77 9.86
N LEU A 90 5.17 8.71 9.09
CA LEU A 90 5.11 7.98 7.82
C LEU A 90 6.09 8.52 6.78
N LEU A 91 6.04 9.83 6.52
CA LEU A 91 6.82 10.47 5.45
C LEU A 91 8.33 10.50 5.74
N LYS A 92 8.75 10.39 7.01
CA LYS A 92 10.17 10.30 7.37
C LYS A 92 10.76 8.92 7.15
N ASP A 93 9.94 7.88 7.10
CA ASP A 93 10.40 6.53 6.81
C ASP A 93 10.59 6.36 5.29
N ARG A 94 11.83 6.57 4.83
CA ARG A 94 12.17 6.53 3.40
C ARG A 94 11.98 5.15 2.78
N GLU A 95 12.21 4.08 3.54
CA GLU A 95 12.04 2.72 3.03
C GLU A 95 10.55 2.42 2.85
N LEU A 96 9.72 2.80 3.81
CA LEU A 96 8.27 2.71 3.66
C LEU A 96 7.78 3.48 2.43
N ILE A 97 8.15 4.76 2.29
CA ILE A 97 7.71 5.57 1.16
C ILE A 97 8.18 4.98 -0.17
N ARG A 98 9.41 4.48 -0.24
CA ARG A 98 9.92 3.77 -1.41
C ARG A 98 9.08 2.53 -1.73
N HIS A 99 8.80 1.68 -0.75
CA HIS A 99 7.98 0.48 -0.94
C HIS A 99 6.54 0.81 -1.37
N LEU A 100 5.96 1.87 -0.81
CA LEU A 100 4.63 2.33 -1.20
C LEU A 100 4.62 2.83 -2.65
N SER A 101 5.59 3.66 -3.04
CA SER A 101 5.70 4.14 -4.43
C SER A 101 6.00 3.01 -5.41
N GLU A 102 6.89 2.08 -5.09
CA GLU A 102 7.14 0.88 -5.93
C GLU A 102 5.90 -0.02 -6.04
N SER A 103 5.06 -0.01 -5.01
CA SER A 103 3.76 -0.69 -5.04
C SER A 103 2.70 0.10 -5.83
N GLY A 104 2.99 1.32 -6.29
CA GLY A 104 2.11 2.20 -7.05
C GLY A 104 1.20 3.10 -6.20
N TYR A 105 1.54 3.38 -4.94
CA TYR A 105 0.83 4.39 -4.15
C TYR A 105 1.47 5.76 -4.36
N ASP A 106 0.67 6.73 -4.80
CA ASP A 106 1.12 8.11 -5.05
C ASP A 106 0.90 9.05 -3.85
N MET A 107 0.03 8.64 -2.92
CA MET A 107 -0.37 9.41 -1.75
C MET A 107 -0.69 8.51 -0.56
N VAL A 108 -0.44 9.02 0.64
CA VAL A 108 -0.87 8.41 1.90
C VAL A 108 -1.74 9.40 2.65
N SER A 109 -2.85 8.92 3.18
CA SER A 109 -3.76 9.66 4.03
C SER A 109 -3.99 8.90 5.33
N ILE A 110 -4.37 9.62 6.37
CA ILE A 110 -4.64 9.08 7.69
C ILE A 110 -6.07 9.37 8.12
N ALA A 111 -6.71 8.39 8.74
CA ALA A 111 -8.04 8.49 9.31
C ALA A 111 -7.99 8.17 10.80
N PHE A 112 -8.70 8.95 11.62
CA PHE A 112 -8.86 8.68 13.06
C PHE A 112 -10.29 8.25 13.42
N ASP A 113 -11.22 8.43 12.49
CA ASP A 113 -12.62 8.01 12.57
C ASP A 113 -13.10 7.52 11.19
N ARG A 114 -14.41 7.24 11.02
CA ARG A 114 -14.99 6.72 9.76
C ARG A 114 -15.48 7.80 8.78
N ARG A 115 -15.40 9.06 9.17
CA ARG A 115 -15.99 10.23 8.51
C ARG A 115 -14.90 11.18 7.99
N SER A 116 -13.73 11.18 8.61
CA SER A 116 -12.63 12.09 8.29
C SER A 116 -11.39 11.35 7.76
N GLN A 117 -10.79 11.93 6.73
CA GLN A 117 -9.52 11.53 6.14
C GLN A 117 -8.66 12.79 6.00
N PHE A 118 -7.37 12.67 6.29
CA PHE A 118 -6.40 13.75 6.21
C PHE A 118 -5.22 13.33 5.33
N ASP A 119 -4.97 14.07 4.26
CA ASP A 119 -3.88 13.78 3.34
C ASP A 119 -2.54 14.22 3.95
N CYS A 120 -1.54 13.34 3.83
CA CYS A 120 -0.17 13.66 4.25
C CYS A 120 0.56 14.37 3.10
N LEU A 121 0.42 15.70 3.04
CA LEU A 121 1.13 16.60 2.12
C LEU A 121 2.37 17.22 2.77
#